data_AF-G6C2S9-F1
#
_entry.id   AF-G6C2S9-F1
#
_cell.length_a   1.000
_cell.length_b   1.000
_cell.length_c   1.000
_cell.angle_alpha   90.00
_cell.angle_beta   90.00
_cell.angle_gamma   90.00
#
_symmetry.space_group_name_H-M   'P 1'
#
loop_
_entity.id
_entity.type
_entity.pdbx_description
1 polymer ?
#
loop_
_entity_poly.entity_id
_entity_poly.type
_entity_poly.pdbx_seq_one_letter_code
_entity_poly.pdbx_strand_id
1 'polypeptide(L)'
;MGIRSFDKIRIKLASPEKILEWSHGEVTKPETINYRTLNPERDGLFCEVIFGPTKDWECSCGKYKRMRYKGLVCEKCGVEVTRAK
;
A
#
# COMPACT_ATOMS: atom_id res chain seq x y z
N MET A 1 -6.76 20.56 -0.88
CA MET A 1 -5.36 20.19 -1.19
C MET A 1 -5.03 20.83 -2.52
N GLY A 2 -4.41 22.00 -2.48
CA GLY A 2 -4.32 22.89 -3.64
C GLY A 2 -3.39 22.34 -4.71
N ILE A 3 -3.88 22.33 -5.95
CA ILE A 3 -3.02 22.24 -7.14
C ILE A 3 -2.16 23.50 -7.10
N ARG A 4 -0.89 23.37 -6.73
CA ARG A 4 0.08 24.46 -6.93
C ARG A 4 0.24 24.63 -8.44
N SER A 5 0.13 25.85 -8.95
CA SER A 5 0.60 26.14 -10.31
C SER A 5 2.10 25.85 -10.34
N PHE A 6 2.48 24.82 -11.09
CA PHE A 6 3.87 24.53 -11.36
C PHE A 6 4.31 25.39 -12.55
N ASP A 7 5.38 26.17 -12.41
CA ASP A 7 5.90 26.99 -13.53
C ASP A 7 6.46 26.12 -14.66
N LYS A 8 7.02 24.94 -14.32
CA LYS A 8 7.62 23.98 -15.27
C LYS A 8 7.51 22.54 -14.76
N ILE A 9 7.39 21.59 -15.68
CA ILE A 9 7.42 20.13 -15.43
C ILE A 9 8.61 19.54 -16.19
N ARG A 10 9.29 18.54 -15.61
CA ARG A 10 10.47 17.90 -16.19
C ARG A 10 10.23 16.40 -16.36
N ILE A 11 10.64 15.85 -17.50
CA ILE A 11 10.69 14.42 -17.78
C ILE A 11 12.15 13.97 -17.94
N LYS A 12 12.51 12.83 -17.35
CA LYS A 12 13.83 12.19 -17.43
C LYS A 12 13.65 10.68 -17.33
N LEU A 13 14.64 9.92 -17.79
CA LEU A 13 14.70 8.49 -17.54
C LEU A 13 14.87 8.25 -16.03
N ALA A 14 14.10 7.31 -15.49
CA ALA A 14 14.25 6.86 -14.11
C ALA A 14 15.35 5.80 -14.04
N SER A 15 16.28 5.95 -13.10
CA SER A 15 17.27 4.92 -12.81
C SER A 15 16.68 3.80 -11.93
N PRO A 16 17.29 2.61 -11.87
CA PRO A 16 16.84 1.54 -10.99
C PRO A 16 16.70 1.97 -9.52
N GLU A 17 17.64 2.79 -9.01
CA GLU A 17 17.59 3.32 -7.65
C GLU A 17 16.38 4.22 -7.44
N LYS A 18 16.02 5.01 -8.47
CA LYS A 18 14.85 5.89 -8.41
C LYS A 18 13.55 5.10 -8.38
N ILE A 19 13.48 4.00 -9.11
CA ILE A 19 12.32 3.09 -9.12
C ILE A 19 12.16 2.44 -7.74
N LEU A 20 13.26 1.99 -7.13
CA LEU A 20 13.25 1.41 -5.78
C LEU A 20 12.87 2.43 -4.71
N GLU A 21 13.31 3.69 -4.82
CA GLU A 21 12.91 4.78 -3.91
C GLU A 21 11.40 5.04 -3.90
N TRP A 22 10.73 4.85 -5.05
CA TRP A 22 9.27 4.99 -5.14
C TRP A 22 8.50 3.77 -4.64
N SER A 23 9.17 2.62 -4.58
CA SER A 23 8.52 1.37 -4.21
C SER A 23 8.29 1.30 -2.71
N HIS A 24 7.15 0.73 -2.33
CA HIS A 24 6.80 0.42 -0.94
C HIS A 24 7.02 -1.07 -0.60
N GLY A 25 7.52 -1.85 -1.56
CA GLY A 25 7.77 -3.28 -1.40
C GLY A 25 7.86 -4.00 -2.75
N GLU A 26 8.35 -5.24 -2.73
CA GLU A 26 8.52 -6.05 -3.93
C GLU A 26 7.35 -7.02 -4.12
N VAL A 27 6.77 -7.04 -5.31
CA VAL A 27 5.77 -8.05 -5.70
C VAL A 27 6.50 -9.27 -6.23
N THR A 28 6.43 -10.37 -5.48
CA THR A 28 7.13 -11.63 -5.84
C THR A 28 6.20 -12.68 -6.44
N LYS A 29 4.89 -12.44 -6.34
CA LYS A 29 3.83 -13.39 -6.68
C LYS A 29 2.87 -12.83 -7.73
N PRO A 30 2.48 -13.62 -8.74
CA PRO A 30 1.53 -13.17 -9.77
C PRO A 30 0.07 -13.16 -9.28
N GLU A 31 -0.22 -13.75 -8.12
CA GLU A 31 -1.58 -13.83 -7.59
C GLU A 31 -2.16 -12.45 -7.27
N THR A 32 -3.48 -12.35 -7.39
CA THR A 32 -4.23 -11.10 -7.20
C THR A 32 -4.99 -11.11 -5.89
N ILE A 33 -6.18 -11.72 -5.88
CA ILE A 33 -7.06 -11.83 -4.73
C ILE A 33 -7.51 -13.28 -4.57
N ASN A 34 -7.83 -13.65 -3.34
CA ASN A 34 -8.42 -14.93 -3.04
C ASN A 34 -9.87 -14.98 -3.54
N TYR A 35 -10.21 -15.98 -4.35
CA TYR A 35 -11.55 -16.08 -4.95
C TYR A 35 -12.71 -16.27 -3.95
N ARG A 36 -12.43 -16.82 -2.75
CA ARG A 36 -13.47 -17.03 -1.72
C ARG A 36 -13.62 -15.84 -0.79
N THR A 37 -12.50 -15.38 -0.25
CA THR A 37 -12.50 -14.32 0.77
C THR A 37 -12.47 -12.92 0.19
N LEU A 38 -12.15 -12.79 -1.10
CA LEU A 38 -11.89 -11.54 -1.80
C LEU A 38 -10.75 -10.71 -1.18
N ASN A 39 -9.97 -11.32 -0.28
CA ASN A 39 -8.82 -10.68 0.33
C ASN A 39 -7.63 -10.72 -0.63
N PRO A 40 -6.82 -9.66 -0.72
CA PRO A 40 -5.60 -9.66 -1.50
C PRO A 40 -4.59 -10.71 -1.01
N GLU A 41 -3.91 -11.35 -1.96
CA GLU A 41 -2.86 -12.32 -1.64
C GLU A 41 -1.57 -11.61 -1.19
N ARG A 42 -0.89 -12.19 -0.20
CA ARG A 42 0.35 -11.62 0.34
C ARG A 42 1.48 -11.75 -0.68
N ASP A 43 2.22 -10.66 -0.86
CA ASP A 43 3.29 -10.46 -1.85
C ASP A 43 2.80 -10.49 -3.32
N GLY A 44 1.48 -10.51 -3.52
CA GLY A 44 0.82 -10.44 -4.82
C GLY A 44 0.60 -9.02 -5.32
N LEU A 45 -0.04 -8.90 -6.48
CA LEU A 45 -0.26 -7.62 -7.19
C LEU A 45 -1.09 -6.60 -6.41
N PHE A 46 -1.89 -7.05 -5.44
CA PHE A 46 -2.74 -6.20 -4.60
C PHE A 46 -2.35 -6.26 -3.10
N CYS A 47 -1.12 -6.69 -2.78
CA CYS A 47 -0.72 -6.91 -1.39
C CYS A 47 -0.88 -5.66 -0.52
N GLU A 48 -1.64 -5.80 0.58
CA GLU A 48 -1.95 -4.69 1.49
C GLU A 48 -0.73 -4.17 2.28
N VAL A 49 0.35 -4.96 2.35
CA VAL A 49 1.61 -4.52 2.99
C VAL A 49 2.36 -3.54 2.08
N ILE A 50 2.31 -3.75 0.77
CA ILE A 50 3.00 -2.92 -0.23
C ILE A 50 2.17 -1.67 -0.54
N PHE A 51 0.87 -1.87 -0.81
CA PHE A 51 0.03 -0.80 -1.34
C PHE A 51 -0.85 -0.11 -0.28
N GLY A 52 -0.96 -0.70 0.92
CA GLY A 52 -1.81 -0.21 2.00
C GLY A 52 -3.12 -0.99 2.16
N PRO A 53 -3.92 -0.67 3.18
CA PRO A 53 -5.10 -1.44 3.53
C PRO A 53 -6.25 -1.27 2.54
N THR A 54 -7.04 -2.32 2.33
CA THR A 54 -8.25 -2.29 1.49
C THR A 54 -9.39 -1.49 2.15
N LYS A 55 -9.38 -1.41 3.49
CA LYS A 55 -10.41 -0.74 4.29
C LYS A 55 -9.79 0.36 5.13
N ASP A 56 -10.51 1.48 5.22
CA ASP A 56 -10.11 2.62 6.04
C ASP A 56 -9.85 2.21 7.50
N TRP A 57 -8.63 2.45 7.96
CA TRP A 57 -8.22 2.23 9.35
C TRP A 57 -8.38 0.77 9.83
N GLU A 58 -8.24 -0.21 8.94
CA GLU A 58 -8.30 -1.63 9.28
C GLU A 58 -7.12 -2.39 8.66
N CYS A 59 -6.40 -3.16 9.48
CA CYS A 59 -5.35 -4.06 8.97
C CYS A 59 -5.97 -5.36 8.43
N SER A 60 -5.28 -6.03 7.51
CA SER A 60 -5.73 -7.27 6.85
C SER A 60 -6.26 -8.36 7.79
N CYS A 61 -5.54 -8.65 8.88
CA CYS A 61 -5.93 -9.71 9.82
C CYS A 61 -7.06 -9.32 10.78
N GLY A 62 -7.53 -8.07 10.74
CA GLY A 62 -8.60 -7.55 11.58
C GLY A 62 -8.24 -7.29 13.04
N LYS A 63 -6.97 -7.43 13.44
CA LYS A 63 -6.51 -7.16 14.81
C LYS A 63 -6.68 -5.68 15.20
N TYR A 64 -6.24 -4.79 14.32
CA TYR A 64 -6.37 -3.35 14.49
C TYR A 64 -7.46 -2.83 13.57
N LYS A 65 -8.47 -2.20 14.17
CA LYS A 65 -9.62 -1.60 13.48
C LYS A 65 -9.93 -0.22 14.07
N ARG A 66 -10.44 0.67 13.22
CA ARG A 66 -10.86 2.05 13.54
C ARG A 66 -9.68 3.01 13.68
N MET A 67 -10.00 4.29 13.59
CA MET A 67 -9.06 5.41 13.51
C MET A 67 -8.12 5.55 14.73
N ARG A 68 -8.44 4.94 15.89
CA ARG A 68 -7.60 5.01 17.09
C ARG A 68 -6.20 4.37 16.93
N TYR A 69 -6.05 3.46 15.97
CA TYR A 69 -4.77 2.81 15.68
C TYR A 69 -4.06 3.42 14.46
N LYS A 70 -4.47 4.62 14.03
CA LYS A 70 -3.89 5.32 12.89
C LYS A 70 -2.35 5.36 12.96
N GLY A 71 -1.70 4.95 11.87
CA GLY A 71 -0.23 4.95 11.72
C GLY A 71 0.48 3.77 12.39
N LEU A 72 -0.26 2.82 12.98
CA LEU A 72 0.33 1.61 13.55
C LEU A 72 0.48 0.54 12.48
N VAL A 73 1.64 -0.11 12.43
CA VAL A 73 1.90 -1.30 11.58
C VAL A 73 1.56 -2.55 12.36
N CYS A 74 0.67 -3.40 11.83
CA CYS A 74 0.26 -4.61 12.52
C CYS A 74 1.41 -5.63 12.60
N GLU A 75 1.72 -6.16 13.78
CA GLU A 75 2.80 -7.14 13.94
C GLU A 75 2.45 -8.52 13.37
N LYS A 76 1.15 -8.82 13.18
CA LYS A 76 0.69 -10.10 12.62
C LYS A 76 0.69 -10.10 11.09
N CYS A 77 0.18 -9.06 10.46
CA CYS A 77 0.02 -9.01 9.00
C CYS A 77 0.90 -7.97 8.30
N GLY A 78 1.61 -7.11 9.02
CA GLY A 78 2.52 -6.10 8.44
C GLY A 78 1.82 -4.90 7.80
N VAL A 79 0.49 -4.83 7.82
CA VAL A 79 -0.28 -3.75 7.17
C VAL A 79 -0.35 -2.53 8.09
N GLU A 80 -0.02 -1.37 7.54
CA GLU A 80 -0.19 -0.07 8.21
C GLU A 80 -1.67 0.32 8.27
N VAL A 81 -2.12 0.73 9.45
CA VAL A 81 -3.48 1.23 9.66
C VAL A 81 -3.58 2.68 9.19
N THR A 82 -3.94 2.85 7.93
CA THR A 82 -4.10 4.15 7.27
C THR A 82 -5.41 4.19 6.47
N ARG A 83 -5.65 5.30 5.76
CA ARG A 83 -6.79 5.42 4.84
C ARG A 83 -6.51 4.59 3.59
N ALA A 84 -7.52 3.87 3.10
CA ALA A 84 -7.44 3.23 1.79
C ALA A 84 -7.22 4.32 0.72
N LYS A 85 -6.22 4.11 -0.15
CA LYS A 85 -5.91 5.02 -1.25
C LYS A 85 -6.71 4.68 -2.49
#